data_AF-A0A7W0ZKU4-F1
#
_entry.id   AF-A0A7W0ZKU4-F1
#
_cell.length_a   1.000
_cell.length_b   1.000
_cell.length_c   1.000
_cell.angle_alpha   90.00
_cell.angle_beta   90.00
_cell.angle_gamma   90.00
#
_symmetry.space_group_name_H-M   'P 1'
#
loop_
_entity.id
_entity.type
_entity.pdbx_description
1 polymer ?
#
loop_
_entity_poly.entity_id
_entity_poly.type
_entity_poly.pdbx_seq_one_letter_code
_entity_poly.pdbx_strand_id
1 'polypeptide(L)'
;PMPYRKSARMTITNEGSLPVGSFYSNVDFQIVQTLPDDVLYLHASYNQATPNAPTDNNWKTNGDANRLKNPAGQQNYVFAEARGDGHLMGVTLGILQNQNDWAGEGDDMLYIDDENQPIIIGTGSEDYLCGAWNFGGLSGATAFAHLYHGAPYILGQERVGGRYVCYRWHADNPVTFTKYMKHTMEHGHGNHRADNFYSCCYWYQTEPHLRFPVMAQVAKRIPAVYAVETQGPLKP
;
A
#
# COMPACT_ATOMS: atom_id res chain seq x y z
N PRO A 1 -15.78 11.78 3.84
CA PRO A 1 -16.92 12.28 3.03
C PRO A 1 -16.49 12.37 1.56
N MET A 2 -17.39 12.37 0.57
CA MET A 2 -16.99 12.48 -0.85
C MET A 2 -17.68 13.70 -1.51
N PRO A 3 -17.17 14.93 -1.31
CA PRO A 3 -17.81 16.12 -1.85
C PRO A 3 -17.79 16.15 -3.39
N TYR A 4 -18.81 16.74 -4.00
CA TYR A 4 -18.86 17.03 -5.44
C TYR A 4 -19.71 18.26 -5.72
N ARG A 5 -19.31 19.11 -6.68
CA ARG A 5 -20.02 20.38 -6.97
C ARG A 5 -21.16 20.26 -7.98
N LYS A 6 -21.05 19.36 -8.96
CA LYS A 6 -22.03 19.25 -10.07
C LYS A 6 -22.79 17.94 -10.06
N SER A 7 -22.06 16.83 -10.10
CA SER A 7 -22.63 15.48 -10.08
C SER A 7 -21.57 14.47 -9.64
N ALA A 8 -22.03 13.31 -9.18
CA ALA A 8 -21.21 12.13 -8.93
C ALA A 8 -21.74 10.97 -9.78
N ARG A 9 -20.84 10.13 -10.30
CA ARG A 9 -21.16 8.91 -11.04
C ARG A 9 -20.34 7.77 -10.46
N MET A 10 -21.00 6.72 -10.02
CA MET A 10 -20.38 5.45 -9.66
C MET A 10 -20.54 4.47 -10.81
N THR A 11 -19.46 3.83 -11.24
CA THR A 11 -19.47 2.81 -12.29
C THR A 11 -18.97 1.50 -11.69
N ILE A 12 -19.69 0.41 -11.98
CA ILE A 12 -19.33 -0.95 -11.57
C ILE A 12 -19.00 -1.74 -12.83
N THR A 13 -17.90 -2.49 -12.80
CA THR A 13 -17.47 -3.36 -13.90
C THR A 13 -17.20 -4.75 -13.35
N ASN A 14 -17.81 -5.77 -13.96
CA ASN A 14 -17.49 -7.17 -13.68
C ASN A 14 -16.42 -7.64 -14.68
N GLU A 15 -15.20 -7.86 -14.18
CA GLU A 15 -14.09 -8.44 -14.96
C GLU A 15 -13.90 -9.94 -14.65
N GLY A 16 -14.77 -10.56 -13.85
CA GLY A 16 -14.73 -11.97 -13.54
C GLY A 16 -15.23 -12.87 -14.68
N SER A 17 -14.88 -14.15 -14.62
CA SER A 17 -15.33 -15.15 -15.61
C SER A 17 -16.76 -15.65 -15.40
N LEU A 18 -17.42 -15.24 -14.31
CA LEU A 18 -18.76 -15.64 -13.95
C LEU A 18 -19.70 -14.43 -13.87
N PRO A 19 -20.98 -14.59 -14.19
CA PRO A 19 -21.96 -13.52 -14.03
C PRO A 19 -22.17 -13.16 -12.55
N VAL A 20 -22.39 -11.87 -12.27
CA VAL A 20 -22.83 -11.41 -10.96
C VAL A 20 -24.33 -11.64 -10.86
N GLY A 21 -24.75 -12.61 -10.02
CA GLY A 21 -26.17 -12.95 -9.85
C GLY A 21 -26.99 -11.84 -9.19
N SER A 22 -26.40 -11.14 -8.21
CA SER A 22 -27.01 -9.99 -7.52
C SER A 22 -25.92 -9.00 -7.08
N PHE A 23 -26.19 -7.71 -7.20
CA PHE A 23 -25.35 -6.61 -6.67
C PHE A 23 -26.21 -5.72 -5.77
N TYR A 24 -25.78 -5.53 -4.52
CA TYR A 24 -26.48 -4.73 -3.51
C TYR A 24 -25.58 -3.58 -3.08
N SER A 25 -26.12 -2.36 -3.03
CA SER A 25 -25.39 -1.18 -2.60
C SER A 25 -26.31 -0.14 -1.98
N ASN A 26 -25.83 0.56 -0.95
CA ASN A 26 -26.44 1.77 -0.41
C ASN A 26 -25.48 2.93 -0.62
N VAL A 27 -25.98 4.03 -1.19
CA VAL A 27 -25.23 5.27 -1.35
C VAL A 27 -26.02 6.37 -0.66
N ASP A 28 -25.65 6.65 0.59
CA ASP A 28 -26.22 7.74 1.36
C ASP A 28 -25.40 9.02 1.11
N PHE A 29 -26.11 10.12 0.87
CA PHE A 29 -25.49 11.42 0.63
C PHE A 29 -26.32 12.53 1.28
N GLN A 30 -25.68 13.67 1.52
CA GLN A 30 -26.33 14.86 2.02
C GLN A 30 -26.35 15.92 0.91
N ILE A 31 -27.52 16.50 0.66
CA ILE A 31 -27.65 17.68 -0.20
C ILE A 31 -27.41 18.90 0.67
N VAL A 32 -26.44 19.70 0.28
CA VAL A 32 -26.15 21.00 0.89
C VAL A 32 -26.40 22.10 -0.13
N GLN A 33 -26.78 23.30 0.33
CA GLN A 33 -27.01 24.44 -0.58
C GLN A 33 -25.72 24.86 -1.26
N THR A 34 -24.61 24.89 -0.52
CA THR A 34 -23.28 25.27 -1.01
C THR A 34 -22.22 24.39 -0.33
N LEU A 35 -21.16 24.08 -1.05
CA LEU A 35 -19.92 23.53 -0.48
C LEU A 35 -18.94 24.68 -0.25
N PRO A 36 -18.07 24.59 0.78
CA PRO A 36 -16.97 25.54 0.96
C PRO A 36 -16.13 25.71 -0.30
N ASP A 37 -15.56 26.90 -0.51
CA ASP A 37 -14.75 27.19 -1.70
C ASP A 37 -13.47 26.33 -1.74
N ASP A 38 -12.91 26.04 -0.57
CA ASP A 38 -11.70 25.25 -0.31
C ASP A 38 -11.99 23.74 -0.13
N VAL A 39 -13.16 23.25 -0.54
CA VAL A 39 -13.50 21.82 -0.42
C VAL A 39 -12.54 20.94 -1.23
N LEU A 40 -12.03 19.89 -0.59
CA LEU A 40 -11.20 18.87 -1.23
C LEU A 40 -12.03 17.67 -1.68
N TYR A 41 -11.50 16.91 -2.65
CA TYR A 41 -12.16 15.75 -3.24
C TYR A 41 -11.45 14.46 -2.83
N LEU A 42 -12.23 13.44 -2.49
CA LEU A 42 -11.67 12.13 -2.17
C LEU A 42 -11.10 11.48 -3.43
N HIS A 43 -9.89 10.98 -3.31
CA HIS A 43 -9.20 10.16 -4.30
C HIS A 43 -8.85 8.81 -3.68
N ALA A 44 -8.95 7.77 -4.51
CA ALA A 44 -8.54 6.42 -4.17
C ALA A 44 -7.88 5.79 -5.40
N SER A 45 -6.69 5.20 -5.23
CA SER A 45 -5.96 4.58 -6.32
C SER A 45 -5.43 3.22 -5.93
N TYR A 46 -5.77 2.21 -6.74
CA TYR A 46 -5.22 0.87 -6.64
C TYR A 46 -3.87 0.79 -7.34
N ASN A 47 -2.91 0.13 -6.71
CA ASN A 47 -1.65 -0.26 -7.34
C ASN A 47 -1.26 -1.70 -6.94
N GLN A 48 -0.36 -2.30 -7.72
CA GLN A 48 0.24 -3.59 -7.39
C GLN A 48 1.66 -3.73 -7.97
N ALA A 49 2.46 -4.58 -7.34
CA ALA A 49 3.74 -5.05 -7.85
C ALA A 49 3.87 -6.54 -7.54
N THR A 50 3.78 -7.38 -8.57
CA THR A 50 3.53 -8.83 -8.43
C THR A 50 4.39 -9.62 -9.43
N PRO A 51 5.64 -9.97 -9.10
CA PRO A 51 6.37 -9.61 -7.88
C PRO A 51 6.93 -8.17 -7.91
N ASN A 52 7.33 -7.65 -6.74
CA ASN A 52 8.29 -6.54 -6.70
C ASN A 52 9.63 -6.97 -7.30
N ALA A 53 10.37 -6.03 -7.91
CA ALA A 53 11.68 -6.30 -8.50
C ALA A 53 12.77 -6.14 -7.44
N PRO A 54 13.42 -7.22 -6.97
CA PRO A 54 14.41 -7.12 -5.89
C PRO A 54 15.68 -6.40 -6.37
N THR A 55 16.28 -5.61 -5.49
CA THR A 55 17.58 -4.97 -5.72
C THR A 55 18.76 -5.90 -5.42
N ASP A 56 18.52 -6.99 -4.69
CA ASP A 56 19.53 -7.93 -4.24
C ASP A 56 18.97 -9.36 -4.15
N ASN A 57 19.67 -10.30 -4.80
CA ASN A 57 19.33 -11.73 -4.77
C ASN A 57 20.31 -12.56 -3.93
N ASN A 58 21.29 -11.92 -3.26
CA ASN A 58 22.36 -12.57 -2.53
C ASN A 58 22.20 -12.36 -1.02
N TRP A 59 21.15 -12.97 -0.48
CA TRP A 59 20.83 -12.97 0.93
C TRP A 59 20.20 -14.30 1.34
N LYS A 60 20.34 -14.66 2.62
CA LYS A 60 19.80 -15.90 3.21
C LYS A 60 18.85 -15.64 4.37
N THR A 61 19.06 -14.53 5.08
CA THR A 61 18.15 -14.01 6.11
C THR A 61 18.00 -12.50 5.95
N ASN A 62 16.96 -11.91 6.54
CA ASN A 62 16.75 -10.46 6.53
C ASN A 62 17.99 -9.68 7.03
N GLY A 63 18.74 -10.24 7.99
CA GLY A 63 19.95 -9.60 8.51
C GLY A 63 21.06 -9.37 7.48
N ASP A 64 21.13 -10.18 6.42
CA ASP A 64 22.11 -9.98 5.34
C ASP A 64 21.82 -8.69 4.55
N ALA A 65 20.56 -8.25 4.50
CA ALA A 65 20.14 -7.06 3.79
C ALA A 65 20.61 -5.76 4.45
N ASN A 66 20.99 -5.77 5.75
CA ASN A 66 21.43 -4.57 6.50
C ASN A 66 22.64 -3.83 5.88
N ARG A 67 23.38 -4.49 4.97
CA ARG A 67 24.44 -3.88 4.16
C ARG A 67 23.93 -2.93 3.08
N LEU A 68 22.67 -3.09 2.66
CA LEU A 68 22.04 -2.29 1.63
C LEU A 68 21.75 -0.88 2.17
N LYS A 69 21.66 0.07 1.24
CA LYS A 69 21.33 1.46 1.51
C LYS A 69 20.40 1.95 0.41
N ASN A 70 19.30 2.56 0.81
CA ASN A 70 18.34 3.16 -0.12
C ASN A 70 17.76 4.49 0.43
N PRO A 71 18.62 5.46 0.78
CA PRO A 71 18.19 6.69 1.44
C PRO A 71 17.30 7.60 0.58
N ALA A 72 17.24 7.33 -0.73
CA ALA A 72 16.45 8.07 -1.71
C ALA A 72 15.29 7.24 -2.27
N GLY A 73 14.91 6.14 -1.62
CA GLY A 73 13.74 5.32 -1.97
C GLY A 73 13.69 4.86 -3.43
N GLN A 74 14.84 4.62 -4.07
CA GLN A 74 14.90 4.17 -5.45
C GLN A 74 14.30 2.78 -5.54
N GLN A 75 13.39 2.59 -6.51
CA GLN A 75 12.67 1.34 -6.75
C GLN A 75 11.68 0.94 -5.63
N ASN A 76 11.39 1.82 -4.67
CA ASN A 76 10.34 1.55 -3.69
C ASN A 76 9.01 1.27 -4.38
N TYR A 77 8.20 0.42 -3.74
CA TYR A 77 6.81 0.27 -4.10
C TYR A 77 6.09 1.62 -3.93
N VAL A 78 5.33 2.04 -4.94
CA VAL A 78 4.58 3.31 -4.90
C VAL A 78 3.13 3.04 -4.52
N PHE A 79 2.65 3.61 -3.42
CA PHE A 79 1.23 3.57 -3.07
C PHE A 79 0.43 4.53 -3.96
N ALA A 80 0.88 5.78 -4.04
CA ALA A 80 0.31 6.82 -4.89
C ALA A 80 1.30 7.98 -5.11
N GLU A 81 1.04 8.74 -6.16
CA GLU A 81 1.67 10.01 -6.47
C GLU A 81 0.57 11.03 -6.82
N ALA A 82 0.68 12.23 -6.26
CA ALA A 82 -0.32 13.27 -6.35
C ALA A 82 0.34 14.64 -6.58
N ARG A 83 -0.34 15.50 -7.35
CA ARG A 83 0.00 16.92 -7.52
C ARG A 83 -1.22 17.77 -7.21
N GLY A 84 -1.01 18.84 -6.47
CA GLY A 84 -2.07 19.70 -5.94
C GLY A 84 -1.87 19.97 -4.45
N ASP A 85 -2.91 20.49 -3.81
CA ASP A 85 -2.96 20.76 -2.37
C ASP A 85 -3.92 19.77 -1.71
N GLY A 86 -3.52 19.15 -0.61
CA GLY A 86 -4.27 18.06 -0.02
C GLY A 86 -3.64 17.39 1.18
N HIS A 87 -4.16 16.20 1.51
CA HIS A 87 -3.65 15.36 2.58
C HIS A 87 -3.90 13.88 2.36
N LEU A 88 -2.92 13.06 2.72
CA LEU A 88 -3.02 11.60 2.76
C LEU A 88 -4.02 11.19 3.86
N MET A 89 -4.94 10.29 3.51
CA MET A 89 -5.91 9.71 4.44
C MET A 89 -5.48 8.33 4.93
N GLY A 90 -4.78 7.54 4.12
CA GLY A 90 -4.32 6.22 4.53
C GLY A 90 -4.13 5.24 3.37
N VAL A 91 -3.82 4.00 3.72
CA VAL A 91 -3.61 2.90 2.78
C VAL A 91 -4.22 1.60 3.29
N THR A 92 -4.62 0.75 2.36
CA THR A 92 -4.67 -0.70 2.57
C THR A 92 -3.49 -1.34 1.86
N LEU A 93 -2.89 -2.36 2.48
CA LEU A 93 -1.75 -3.09 1.94
C LEU A 93 -1.98 -4.60 2.11
N GLY A 94 -1.98 -5.32 1.01
CA GLY A 94 -1.93 -6.76 0.94
C GLY A 94 -0.53 -7.23 0.55
N ILE A 95 0.03 -8.16 1.31
CA ILE A 95 1.31 -8.80 1.03
C ILE A 95 1.05 -10.29 0.81
N LEU A 96 1.50 -10.83 -0.33
CA LEU A 96 1.58 -12.28 -0.57
C LEU A 96 3.06 -12.65 -0.78
N GLN A 97 3.58 -13.45 0.12
CA GLN A 97 4.99 -13.81 0.14
C GLN A 97 5.36 -14.83 -0.95
N ASN A 98 6.39 -14.50 -1.72
CA ASN A 98 7.09 -15.42 -2.61
C ASN A 98 8.29 -16.09 -1.92
N GLN A 99 8.71 -15.56 -0.76
CA GLN A 99 9.92 -15.98 -0.06
C GLN A 99 9.67 -16.17 1.44
N ASN A 100 10.47 -17.02 2.10
CA ASN A 100 10.48 -17.14 3.56
C ASN A 100 11.06 -15.87 4.22
N ASP A 101 11.03 -15.83 5.56
CA ASP A 101 11.47 -14.70 6.39
C ASP A 101 10.47 -13.52 6.34
N TRP A 102 10.64 -12.53 7.22
CA TRP A 102 9.72 -11.40 7.35
C TRP A 102 9.76 -10.45 6.15
N ALA A 103 8.58 -10.08 5.64
CA ALA A 103 8.45 -9.24 4.45
C ALA A 103 8.46 -7.72 4.73
N GLY A 104 8.30 -7.33 5.99
CA GLY A 104 8.01 -5.96 6.37
C GLY A 104 9.17 -5.17 6.93
N GLU A 105 10.43 -5.56 6.71
CA GLU A 105 11.60 -4.73 7.11
C GLU A 105 11.73 -3.42 6.30
N GLY A 106 10.80 -3.15 5.38
CA GLY A 106 10.89 -2.03 4.46
C GLY A 106 10.31 -0.74 5.03
N ASP A 107 11.08 0.34 4.95
CA ASP A 107 10.69 1.66 5.44
C ASP A 107 9.62 2.30 4.55
N ASP A 108 8.61 2.96 5.13
CA ASP A 108 7.80 3.92 4.40
C ASP A 108 8.61 5.20 4.13
N MET A 109 8.45 5.77 2.94
CA MET A 109 9.10 7.02 2.57
C MET A 109 8.10 7.94 1.87
N LEU A 110 7.89 9.13 2.44
CA LEU A 110 7.00 10.15 1.89
C LEU A 110 7.79 11.37 1.44
N TYR A 111 7.57 11.72 0.17
CA TYR A 111 8.05 12.91 -0.51
C TYR A 111 6.93 13.93 -0.47
N ILE A 112 7.20 15.10 0.11
CA ILE A 112 6.19 16.13 0.35
C ILE A 112 6.77 17.45 -0.14
N ASP A 113 6.15 18.01 -1.17
CA ASP A 113 6.51 19.28 -1.82
C ASP A 113 7.94 19.38 -2.40
N ASP A 114 8.77 18.35 -2.24
CA ASP A 114 10.06 18.10 -2.90
C ASP A 114 10.09 16.65 -3.44
N GLU A 115 10.31 16.50 -4.75
CA GLU A 115 10.33 15.21 -5.44
C GLU A 115 11.66 14.46 -5.25
N ASN A 116 12.71 15.16 -4.81
CA ASN A 116 14.07 14.61 -4.81
C ASN A 116 14.44 13.92 -3.50
N GLN A 117 13.73 14.21 -2.41
CA GLN A 117 14.09 13.74 -1.07
C GLN A 117 12.84 13.46 -0.23
N PRO A 118 12.69 12.24 0.34
CA PRO A 118 11.66 12.01 1.33
C PRO A 118 11.97 12.78 2.62
N ILE A 119 10.93 13.34 3.24
CA ILE A 119 11.04 14.04 4.53
C ILE A 119 10.46 13.23 5.70
N ILE A 120 9.65 12.22 5.39
CA ILE A 120 9.25 11.18 6.34
C ILE A 120 9.90 9.89 5.87
N ILE A 121 10.68 9.28 6.76
CA ILE A 121 11.36 8.01 6.56
C ILE A 121 11.04 7.16 7.79
N GLY A 122 10.39 6.03 7.56
CA GLY A 122 10.00 5.07 8.59
C GLY A 122 11.15 4.17 9.05
N THR A 123 10.76 3.06 9.67
CA THR A 123 11.69 2.07 10.25
C THR A 123 11.32 0.62 9.92
N GLY A 124 10.19 0.41 9.24
CA GLY A 124 9.63 -0.89 8.94
C GLY A 124 8.16 -0.77 8.55
N SER A 125 7.67 -1.76 7.82
CA SER A 125 6.30 -1.82 7.35
C SER A 125 5.33 -2.10 8.51
N GLU A 126 5.69 -2.97 9.47
CA GLU A 126 4.90 -3.17 10.69
C GLU A 126 4.88 -1.92 11.56
N ASP A 127 5.99 -1.19 11.62
CA ASP A 127 6.12 0.04 12.40
C ASP A 127 5.23 1.13 11.79
N TYR A 128 5.29 1.28 10.47
CA TYR A 128 4.35 2.13 9.73
C TYR A 128 2.90 1.71 9.98
N LEU A 129 2.61 0.42 10.07
CA LEU A 129 1.27 -0.10 10.35
C LEU A 129 0.92 -0.12 11.85
N CYS A 130 1.71 0.57 12.68
CA CYS A 130 1.51 0.73 14.13
C CYS A 130 1.51 -0.59 14.93
N GLY A 131 2.34 -1.55 14.57
CA GLY A 131 2.78 -2.58 15.53
C GLY A 131 4.29 -2.69 15.59
N ALA A 132 4.78 -3.92 15.73
CA ALA A 132 6.19 -4.21 15.94
C ALA A 132 6.46 -5.72 15.78
N TRP A 133 7.73 -6.09 15.73
CA TRP A 133 8.21 -7.48 15.83
C TRP A 133 7.52 -8.43 14.85
N ASN A 134 7.44 -8.04 13.57
CA ASN A 134 6.88 -8.87 12.49
C ASN A 134 5.42 -9.28 12.75
N PHE A 135 4.70 -8.46 13.54
CA PHE A 135 3.40 -8.72 14.16
C PHE A 135 3.28 -9.99 15.01
N GLY A 136 4.40 -10.48 15.57
CA GLY A 136 4.49 -11.64 16.47
C GLY A 136 5.41 -12.75 15.96
N GLY A 137 6.04 -12.56 14.80
CA GLY A 137 6.98 -13.49 14.19
C GLY A 137 6.38 -14.84 13.78
N LEU A 138 7.23 -15.81 13.44
CA LEU A 138 6.86 -17.16 12.96
C LEU A 138 5.80 -17.91 13.78
N SER A 139 5.66 -17.63 15.07
CA SER A 139 4.78 -18.41 15.97
C SER A 139 3.80 -17.58 16.81
N GLY A 140 3.98 -16.27 16.89
CA GLY A 140 3.12 -15.39 17.69
C GLY A 140 2.21 -14.51 16.86
N ALA A 141 2.35 -14.51 15.52
CA ALA A 141 1.61 -13.57 14.69
C ALA A 141 0.09 -13.77 14.77
N THR A 142 -0.62 -12.73 15.20
CA THR A 142 -2.06 -12.78 15.46
C THR A 142 -2.75 -11.59 14.79
N ALA A 143 -3.86 -11.86 14.10
CA ALA A 143 -4.65 -10.83 13.46
C ALA A 143 -5.25 -9.85 14.48
N PHE A 144 -5.28 -8.57 14.14
CA PHE A 144 -5.85 -7.51 14.98
C PHE A 144 -6.48 -6.41 14.12
N ALA A 145 -7.43 -5.68 14.70
CA ALA A 145 -8.14 -4.59 14.04
C ALA A 145 -8.48 -3.49 15.04
N HIS A 146 -7.82 -2.34 14.90
CA HIS A 146 -8.11 -1.12 15.65
C HIS A 146 -8.80 -0.09 14.74
N LEU A 147 -9.30 1.00 15.32
CA LEU A 147 -10.06 2.00 14.55
C LEU A 147 -9.27 2.57 13.36
N TYR A 148 -7.98 2.85 13.55
CA TYR A 148 -7.15 3.53 12.55
C TYR A 148 -6.01 2.67 11.97
N HIS A 149 -5.80 1.46 12.46
CA HIS A 149 -4.76 0.57 11.92
C HIS A 149 -5.10 -0.88 12.26
N GLY A 150 -4.53 -1.82 11.51
CA GLY A 150 -4.78 -3.23 11.75
C GLY A 150 -4.09 -4.15 10.76
N ALA A 151 -3.94 -5.40 11.17
CA ALA A 151 -3.64 -6.53 10.29
C ALA A 151 -4.75 -7.59 10.47
N PRO A 152 -5.98 -7.36 9.96
CA PRO A 152 -7.14 -8.21 10.22
C PRO A 152 -7.02 -9.62 9.61
N TYR A 153 -6.05 -9.85 8.73
CA TYR A 153 -5.79 -11.16 8.15
C TYR A 153 -4.29 -11.44 8.12
N ILE A 154 -3.87 -12.46 8.86
CA ILE A 154 -2.52 -13.01 8.86
C ILE A 154 -2.64 -14.52 8.69
N LEU A 155 -1.94 -15.08 7.71
CA LEU A 155 -1.89 -16.52 7.46
C LEU A 155 -0.51 -16.92 6.94
N GLY A 156 0.07 -18.01 7.46
CA GLY A 156 1.32 -18.55 6.94
C GLY A 156 2.51 -17.60 7.13
N GLN A 157 2.58 -16.96 8.29
CA GLN A 157 3.55 -15.91 8.61
C GLN A 157 4.99 -16.31 8.27
N GLU A 158 5.73 -15.38 7.65
CA GLU A 158 7.15 -15.48 7.26
C GLU A 158 7.49 -16.71 6.40
N ARG A 159 6.51 -17.24 5.65
CA ARG A 159 6.69 -18.39 4.77
C ARG A 159 6.21 -18.07 3.37
N VAL A 160 6.74 -18.78 2.38
CA VAL A 160 6.20 -18.76 1.02
C VAL A 160 4.69 -19.06 1.04
N GLY A 161 3.91 -18.22 0.37
CA GLY A 161 2.44 -18.27 0.39
C GLY A 161 1.79 -17.57 1.59
N GLY A 162 2.60 -17.02 2.50
CA GLY A 162 2.16 -16.19 3.62
C GLY A 162 1.41 -14.95 3.16
N ARG A 163 0.39 -14.55 3.91
CA ARG A 163 -0.56 -13.50 3.55
C ARG A 163 -0.77 -12.55 4.71
N TYR A 164 -0.67 -11.27 4.41
CA TYR A 164 -0.99 -10.18 5.33
C TYR A 164 -1.95 -9.24 4.61
N VAL A 165 -3.04 -8.87 5.27
CA VAL A 165 -3.89 -7.74 4.87
C VAL A 165 -3.85 -6.75 6.00
N CYS A 166 -3.38 -5.56 5.68
CA CYS A 166 -3.11 -4.49 6.62
C CYS A 166 -3.80 -3.20 6.18
N TYR A 167 -4.03 -2.30 7.14
CA TYR A 167 -4.47 -0.94 6.87
C TYR A 167 -3.90 0.04 7.88
N ARG A 168 -3.77 1.30 7.45
CA ARG A 168 -3.54 2.46 8.32
C ARG A 168 -4.31 3.67 7.78
N TRP A 169 -4.97 4.38 8.68
CA TRP A 169 -5.68 5.64 8.46
C TRP A 169 -4.97 6.74 9.25
N HIS A 170 -4.51 7.79 8.56
CA HIS A 170 -3.89 8.97 9.16
C HIS A 170 -4.97 9.96 9.59
N ALA A 171 -5.72 9.61 10.63
CA ALA A 171 -6.93 10.31 11.04
C ALA A 171 -6.63 11.70 11.63
N ASP A 172 -6.22 11.76 12.89
CA ASP A 172 -5.87 12.98 13.62
C ASP A 172 -4.43 13.44 13.36
N ASN A 173 -3.68 12.68 12.56
CA ASN A 173 -2.29 12.93 12.16
C ASN A 173 -2.13 12.95 10.63
N PRO A 174 -2.88 13.78 9.89
CA PRO A 174 -2.83 13.80 8.44
C PRO A 174 -1.46 14.23 7.93
N VAL A 175 -0.98 13.55 6.88
CA VAL A 175 0.20 14.00 6.12
C VAL A 175 -0.27 14.94 5.03
N THR A 176 0.01 16.24 5.18
CA THR A 176 -0.42 17.29 4.25
C THR A 176 0.64 17.59 3.19
N PHE A 177 0.21 18.13 2.05
CA PHE A 177 1.08 18.59 0.96
C PHE A 177 0.42 19.76 0.21
N THR A 178 1.21 20.68 -0.33
CA THR A 178 0.69 21.88 -1.02
C THR A 178 0.91 21.88 -2.52
N LYS A 179 1.82 21.03 -3.01
CA LYS A 179 2.21 20.92 -4.42
C LYS A 179 2.36 19.47 -4.85
N TYR A 180 2.96 18.64 -4.01
CA TYR A 180 3.38 17.30 -4.37
C TYR A 180 3.33 16.34 -3.20
N MET A 181 2.81 15.14 -3.44
CA MET A 181 2.98 14.01 -2.53
C MET A 181 3.31 12.75 -3.32
N LYS A 182 4.30 11.99 -2.85
CA LYS A 182 4.51 10.61 -3.26
C LYS A 182 4.74 9.76 -2.04
N HIS A 183 3.91 8.76 -1.87
CA HIS A 183 3.96 7.82 -0.76
C HIS A 183 4.47 6.47 -1.27
N THR A 184 5.59 6.03 -0.71
CA THR A 184 6.28 4.80 -1.12
C THR A 184 6.63 3.95 0.10
N MET A 185 6.97 2.69 -0.15
CA MET A 185 7.49 1.78 0.87
C MET A 185 8.50 0.84 0.24
N GLU A 186 9.58 0.55 0.97
CA GLU A 186 10.49 -0.49 0.52
C GLU A 186 9.83 -1.88 0.60
N HIS A 187 10.15 -2.77 -0.34
CA HIS A 187 9.68 -4.16 -0.30
C HIS A 187 10.76 -5.04 0.37
N GLY A 188 10.82 -4.93 1.71
CA GLY A 188 11.93 -5.37 2.55
C GLY A 188 13.11 -4.39 2.52
N HIS A 189 13.95 -4.40 3.56
CA HIS A 189 15.04 -3.42 3.72
C HIS A 189 15.89 -3.24 2.46
N GLY A 190 16.01 -2.00 1.97
CA GLY A 190 16.77 -1.72 0.76
C GLY A 190 16.21 -2.37 -0.52
N ASN A 191 14.92 -2.73 -0.53
CA ASN A 191 14.20 -3.38 -1.64
C ASN A 191 14.70 -4.80 -1.99
N HIS A 192 15.23 -5.55 -1.03
CA HIS A 192 15.83 -6.87 -1.29
C HIS A 192 14.82 -8.01 -1.54
N ARG A 193 13.52 -7.82 -1.27
CA ARG A 193 12.52 -8.89 -1.40
C ARG A 193 11.69 -8.76 -2.66
N ALA A 194 11.30 -9.89 -3.24
CA ALA A 194 10.48 -10.00 -4.44
C ALA A 194 9.05 -10.48 -4.10
N ASP A 195 8.49 -10.06 -2.96
CA ASP A 195 7.13 -10.41 -2.57
C ASP A 195 6.09 -9.61 -3.36
N ASN A 196 4.84 -10.08 -3.37
CA ASN A 196 3.75 -9.43 -4.10
C ASN A 196 3.04 -8.41 -3.21
N PHE A 197 3.00 -7.15 -3.65
CA PHE A 197 2.26 -6.08 -2.97
C PHE A 197 1.01 -5.71 -3.77
N TYR A 198 -0.07 -5.46 -3.05
CA TYR A 198 -1.35 -4.98 -3.56
C TYR A 198 -1.83 -3.87 -2.63
N SER A 199 -2.20 -2.70 -3.15
CA SER A 199 -2.64 -1.61 -2.26
C SER A 199 -3.76 -0.78 -2.84
N CYS A 200 -4.48 -0.12 -1.96
CA CYS A 200 -5.25 1.07 -2.31
C CYS A 200 -4.79 2.23 -1.43
N CYS A 201 -4.45 3.36 -2.03
CA CYS A 201 -4.10 4.59 -1.32
C CYS A 201 -5.26 5.57 -1.40
N TYR A 202 -5.54 6.27 -0.28
CA TYR A 202 -6.66 7.18 -0.12
C TYR A 202 -6.14 8.55 0.31
N TRP A 203 -6.60 9.62 -0.34
CA TRP A 203 -6.22 10.99 0.00
C TRP A 203 -7.31 11.98 -0.42
N TYR A 204 -7.23 13.20 0.10
CA TYR A 204 -8.00 14.33 -0.42
C TYR A 204 -7.07 15.30 -1.13
N GLN A 205 -7.53 15.88 -2.23
CA GLN A 205 -6.82 17.00 -2.87
C GLN A 205 -7.74 17.93 -3.63
N THR A 206 -7.21 19.09 -4.02
CA THR A 206 -7.77 20.00 -5.00
C THR A 206 -7.72 19.44 -6.42
N GLU A 207 -8.57 19.96 -7.29
CA GLU A 207 -8.58 19.68 -8.73
C GLU A 207 -7.84 20.76 -9.53
N PRO A 208 -7.19 20.43 -10.65
CA PRO A 208 -7.14 19.11 -11.29
C PRO A 208 -6.14 18.14 -10.62
N HIS A 209 -6.44 16.85 -10.65
CA HIS A 209 -5.54 15.79 -10.20
C HIS A 209 -4.74 15.11 -11.34
N LEU A 210 -3.67 14.37 -10.97
CA LEU A 210 -2.94 13.51 -11.90
C LEU A 210 -3.84 12.38 -12.42
N ARG A 211 -3.69 11.99 -13.69
CA ARG A 211 -4.43 10.82 -14.20
C ARG A 211 -4.06 9.58 -13.39
N PHE A 212 -5.08 8.83 -12.95
CA PHE A 212 -4.84 7.56 -12.28
C PHE A 212 -4.12 6.58 -13.21
N PRO A 213 -3.20 5.75 -12.66
CA PRO A 213 -2.64 4.63 -13.39
C PRO A 213 -3.73 3.70 -13.93
N VAL A 214 -3.49 3.10 -15.10
CA VAL A 214 -4.37 2.06 -15.63
C VAL A 214 -4.20 0.81 -14.77
N MET A 215 -5.29 0.28 -14.23
CA MET A 215 -5.25 -0.99 -13.50
C MET A 215 -4.73 -2.12 -14.40
N ALA A 216 -3.83 -2.96 -13.87
CA ALA A 216 -3.39 -4.16 -14.56
C ALA A 216 -4.60 -5.04 -14.96
N GLN A 217 -4.52 -5.79 -16.05
CA GLN A 217 -5.62 -6.66 -16.47
C GLN A 217 -5.99 -7.66 -15.36
N VAL A 218 -7.28 -8.05 -15.28
CA VAL A 218 -7.78 -8.93 -14.21
C VAL A 218 -6.93 -10.17 -13.94
N ALA A 219 -6.41 -10.83 -14.99
CA ALA A 219 -5.56 -12.02 -14.86
C ALA A 219 -4.25 -11.76 -14.09
N LYS A 220 -3.75 -10.51 -14.08
CA LYS A 220 -2.57 -10.08 -13.32
C LYS A 220 -2.90 -9.60 -11.91
N ARG A 221 -4.17 -9.31 -11.63
CA ARG A 221 -4.65 -8.89 -10.29
C ARG A 221 -5.04 -10.07 -9.41
N ILE A 222 -5.13 -11.29 -9.96
CA ILE A 222 -5.38 -12.51 -9.20
C ILE A 222 -4.11 -12.87 -8.40
N PRO A 223 -4.19 -12.99 -7.06
CA PRO A 223 -3.02 -13.33 -6.26
C PRO A 223 -2.45 -14.71 -6.59
N ALA A 224 -1.13 -14.76 -6.83
CA ALA A 224 -0.39 -15.98 -7.12
C ALA A 224 1.01 -15.92 -6.49
N VAL A 225 1.53 -17.08 -6.09
CA VAL A 225 2.92 -17.22 -5.65
C VAL A 225 3.79 -17.43 -6.88
N TYR A 226 4.91 -16.70 -6.96
CA TYR A 226 5.88 -16.81 -8.04
C TYR A 226 7.18 -17.41 -7.51
N ALA A 227 7.80 -18.27 -8.31
CA ALA A 227 9.19 -18.64 -8.07
C ALA A 227 10.07 -17.41 -8.35
N VAL A 228 10.91 -17.04 -7.39
CA VAL A 228 11.84 -15.91 -7.48
C VAL A 228 13.25 -16.39 -7.18
N GLU A 229 14.24 -15.78 -7.83
CA GLU A 229 15.65 -16.21 -7.72
C GLU A 229 16.25 -15.75 -6.39
N THR A 230 16.04 -16.53 -5.32
CA THR A 230 16.73 -16.28 -4.04
C THR A 230 17.60 -17.47 -3.68
N GLN A 231 18.88 -17.22 -3.41
CA GLN A 231 19.81 -18.25 -2.91
C GLN A 231 19.60 -18.61 -1.42
N GLY A 232 18.40 -18.39 -0.88
CA GLY A 232 17.98 -18.97 0.39
C GLY A 232 17.47 -20.39 0.14
N PRO A 233 18.07 -21.44 0.74
CA PRO A 233 17.68 -22.81 0.44
C PRO A 233 16.18 -23.00 0.74
N LEU A 234 15.48 -23.66 -0.19
CA LEU A 234 14.25 -24.37 0.13
C LEU A 234 14.60 -25.31 1.29
N LYS A 235 14.31 -24.92 2.54
CA LYS A 235 14.42 -25.86 3.65
C LYS A 235 13.34 -26.92 3.44
N PRO A 236 13.70 -28.20 3.33
CA PRO A 236 12.74 -29.29 3.24
C PRO A 236 11.86 -29.38 4.49
#